data_AF-A0A1H8P029-F1
#
_entry.id   AF-A0A1H8P029-F1
#
_cell.length_a   1.000
_cell.length_b   1.000
_cell.length_c   1.000
_cell.angle_alpha   90.00
_cell.angle_beta   90.00
_cell.angle_gamma   90.00
#
_symmetry.space_group_name_H-M   'P 1'
#
loop_
_entity.id
_entity.type
_entity.pdbx_description
1 polymer ?
#
loop_
_entity_poly.entity_id
_entity_poly.type
_entity_poly.pdbx_seq_one_letter_code
_entity_poly.pdbx_strand_id
1 'polypeptide(L)'
;MSSIESLKNQKSRWLLVAPVSGLVLTTVVNEEITINNITFVSSTRLPYVRKRLGFPITINELKKNRWEKVFFEKNSVYAIGTFGGAGFKTEEEFLKSVKDELSIISLSQLGWGRRRNNACLTISSEKSTGHLHYLMINVIKKSWMMHSEWTGRHGDLWLDSRWHNYHKFSFFYELIEVLKGNIKISEGWKCDIKNAALLAGESQATSDLTHAFLWNMIAIETLLTHQGDSYSSALPKRVEAFIGWTTDWALNDYENKIKEVYRKRCVFVHAGRSDEILIEDLLFTDNILNNIFRNILKHMDIFKSKEDLIGFSLKVEAEHVLGIKSKIRPKTVSFSKMIYNDKDYEKI
;
A
#
# COMPACT_ATOMS: atom_id res chain seq x y z
N MET A 1 32.76 27.81 -8.56
CA MET A 1 31.73 26.88 -8.04
C MET A 1 31.83 25.61 -8.85
N SER A 2 32.02 24.46 -8.22
CA SER A 2 31.89 23.15 -8.88
C SER A 2 30.48 23.04 -9.48
N SER A 3 30.34 22.60 -10.74
CA SER A 3 29.03 22.35 -11.33
C SER A 3 28.29 21.28 -10.51
N ILE A 4 26.95 21.32 -10.47
CA ILE A 4 26.13 20.32 -9.77
C ILE A 4 26.49 18.90 -10.24
N GLU A 5 26.74 18.72 -11.53
CA GLU A 5 27.18 17.46 -12.12
C GLU A 5 28.53 17.00 -11.55
N SER A 6 29.50 17.91 -11.42
CA SER A 6 30.81 17.56 -10.85
C SER A 6 30.71 17.15 -9.37
N LEU A 7 29.78 17.74 -8.61
CA LEU A 7 29.50 17.32 -7.23
C LEU A 7 28.82 15.95 -7.18
N LYS A 8 27.79 15.72 -8.01
CA LYS A 8 27.09 14.44 -8.05
C LYS A 8 27.97 13.27 -8.56
N ASN A 9 29.06 13.55 -9.28
CA ASN A 9 30.03 12.52 -9.68
C ASN A 9 31.00 12.11 -8.56
N GLN A 10 31.08 12.86 -7.45
CA GLN A 10 31.94 12.50 -6.34
C GLN A 10 31.37 11.32 -5.55
N LYS A 11 32.24 10.36 -5.23
CA LYS A 11 31.89 9.27 -4.31
C LYS A 11 31.95 9.79 -2.88
N SER A 12 30.82 9.84 -2.22
CA SER A 12 30.71 10.31 -0.84
C SER A 12 29.57 9.60 -0.12
N ARG A 13 29.32 10.01 1.12
CA ARG A 13 28.10 9.68 1.86
C ARG A 13 27.13 10.85 1.71
N TRP A 14 26.00 10.60 1.06
CA TRP A 14 24.99 11.60 0.74
C TRP A 14 23.82 11.48 1.70
N LEU A 15 23.45 12.59 2.32
CA LEU A 15 22.18 12.75 3.03
C LEU A 15 21.15 13.30 2.05
N LEU A 16 20.06 12.57 1.86
CA LEU A 16 18.99 12.93 0.94
C LEU A 16 17.70 13.16 1.75
N VAL A 17 17.00 14.24 1.39
CA VAL A 17 15.80 14.71 2.10
C VAL A 17 14.77 15.06 1.04
N ALA A 18 13.58 14.46 1.12
CA ALA A 18 12.45 14.75 0.25
C ALA A 18 11.25 15.18 1.09
N PRO A 19 10.53 16.25 0.71
CA PRO A 19 9.27 16.59 1.33
C PRO A 19 8.22 15.54 0.95
N VAL A 20 7.32 15.22 1.88
CA VAL A 20 6.24 14.25 1.68
C VAL A 20 4.88 14.93 1.81
N SER A 21 3.95 14.56 0.93
CA SER A 21 2.57 15.02 0.94
C SER A 21 1.61 13.87 1.28
N GLY A 22 0.46 14.22 1.87
CA GLY A 22 -0.58 13.25 2.23
C GLY A 22 -0.32 12.49 3.54
N LEU A 23 0.78 12.75 4.25
CA LEU A 23 1.14 12.06 5.49
C LEU A 23 1.22 13.04 6.66
N VAL A 24 0.59 12.69 7.78
CA VAL A 24 0.66 13.45 9.04
C VAL A 24 1.12 12.53 10.17
N LEU A 25 2.29 12.83 10.73
CA LEU A 25 2.87 12.10 11.86
C LEU A 25 2.51 12.80 13.16
N THR A 26 1.92 12.06 14.11
CA THR A 26 1.52 12.59 15.42
C THR A 26 2.43 12.09 16.54
N THR A 27 2.24 12.61 17.75
CA THR A 27 2.97 12.16 18.95
C THR A 27 2.77 10.68 19.28
N VAL A 28 1.70 10.05 18.81
CA VAL A 28 1.42 8.60 19.01
C VAL A 28 2.49 7.73 18.35
N VAL A 29 3.04 8.17 17.23
CA VAL A 29 4.17 7.53 16.55
C VAL A 29 5.47 8.30 16.80
N ASN A 30 5.57 9.06 17.90
CA ASN A 30 6.72 9.93 18.20
C ASN A 30 7.08 10.93 17.09
N GLU A 31 6.10 11.29 16.25
CA GLU A 31 6.26 12.14 15.07
C GLU A 31 7.31 11.60 14.06
N GLU A 32 7.56 10.30 14.08
CA GLU A 32 8.61 9.64 13.31
C GLU A 32 8.27 8.18 13.00
N ILE A 33 8.45 7.74 11.76
CA ILE A 33 8.35 6.33 11.39
C ILE A 33 9.49 5.94 10.46
N THR A 34 10.13 4.82 10.75
CA THR A 34 11.21 4.25 9.94
C THR A 34 10.74 2.94 9.34
N ILE A 35 10.83 2.83 8.02
CA ILE A 35 10.67 1.58 7.28
C ILE A 35 12.02 1.34 6.61
N ASN A 36 12.58 0.13 6.70
CA ASN A 36 13.91 -0.17 6.16
C ASN A 36 14.96 0.94 6.41
N ASN A 37 15.33 1.69 5.36
CA ASN A 37 16.41 2.68 5.39
C ASN A 37 15.93 4.13 5.28
N ILE A 38 14.64 4.39 5.08
CA ILE A 38 14.10 5.76 5.09
C ILE A 38 13.38 6.03 6.40
N THR A 39 13.62 7.22 6.94
CA THR A 39 12.90 7.74 8.09
C THR A 39 12.02 8.89 7.65
N PHE A 40 10.72 8.76 7.90
CA PHE A 40 9.75 9.84 7.78
C PHE A 40 9.67 10.57 9.11
N VAL A 41 9.85 11.88 9.10
CA VAL A 41 9.88 12.69 10.32
C VAL A 41 9.11 13.98 10.10
N SER A 42 8.34 14.39 11.12
CA SER A 42 7.62 15.66 11.05
C SER A 42 8.58 16.85 11.04
N SER A 43 8.14 17.97 10.46
CA SER A 43 8.85 19.24 10.47
C SER A 43 9.11 19.76 11.90
N THR A 44 8.20 19.47 12.83
CA THR A 44 8.31 19.79 14.26
C THR A 44 9.38 18.96 14.95
N ARG A 45 9.50 17.68 14.63
CA ARG A 45 10.45 16.75 15.26
C ARG A 45 11.85 16.83 14.67
N LEU A 46 11.97 17.15 13.38
CA LEU A 46 13.21 17.16 12.61
C LEU A 46 14.36 17.93 13.29
N PRO A 47 14.20 19.16 13.83
CA PRO A 47 15.29 19.89 14.49
C PRO A 47 15.91 19.13 15.67
N TYR A 48 15.10 18.37 16.41
CA TYR A 48 15.52 17.62 17.59
C TYR A 48 16.28 16.35 17.25
N VAL A 49 15.89 15.67 16.16
CA VAL A 49 16.49 14.38 15.75
C VAL A 49 17.54 14.51 14.64
N ARG A 50 17.74 15.70 14.07
CA ARG A 50 18.64 15.96 12.92
C ARG A 50 20.02 15.30 13.01
N LYS A 51 20.65 15.32 14.20
CA LYS A 51 22.00 14.76 14.40
C LYS A 51 22.01 13.25 14.21
N ARG A 52 20.99 12.56 14.75
CA ARG A 52 20.79 11.11 14.56
C ARG A 52 20.53 10.77 13.10
N LEU A 53 19.81 11.66 12.39
CA LEU A 53 19.52 11.52 10.96
C LEU A 53 20.68 11.94 10.04
N GLY A 54 21.83 12.36 10.58
CA GLY A 54 23.05 12.64 9.81
C GLY A 54 23.19 14.06 9.29
N PHE A 55 22.36 15.02 9.73
CA PHE A 55 22.53 16.42 9.34
C PHE A 55 23.82 17.02 9.94
N PRO A 56 24.70 17.62 9.12
CA PRO A 56 25.95 18.20 9.60
C PRO A 56 25.75 19.57 10.27
N ILE A 57 24.65 20.26 9.97
CA ILE A 57 24.33 21.60 10.46
C ILE A 57 22.89 21.66 10.99
N THR A 58 22.50 22.76 11.62
CA THR A 58 21.13 22.94 12.12
C THR A 58 20.13 23.19 10.99
N ILE A 59 18.86 22.85 11.22
CA ILE A 59 17.78 23.15 10.26
C ILE A 59 17.65 24.67 10.05
N ASN A 60 17.85 25.47 11.09
CA ASN A 60 17.84 26.93 10.97
C ASN A 60 18.97 27.46 10.07
N GLU A 61 20.15 26.82 10.07
CA GLU A 61 21.23 27.18 9.16
C GLU A 61 20.94 26.81 7.71
N LEU A 62 20.22 25.70 7.47
CA LEU A 62 19.74 25.33 6.12
C LEU A 62 18.69 26.31 5.59
N LYS A 63 17.91 26.94 6.46
CA LYS A 63 16.85 27.92 6.10
C LYS A 63 17.37 29.33 5.78
N LYS A 64 18.69 29.55 5.70
CA LYS A 64 19.26 30.90 5.45
C LYS A 64 18.87 31.46 4.08
N ASN A 65 18.71 30.60 3.09
CA ASN A 65 18.33 30.97 1.73
C ASN A 65 16.82 30.81 1.53
N ARG A 66 16.24 31.62 0.63
CA ARG A 66 14.78 31.68 0.40
C ARG A 66 14.19 30.33 -0.06
N TRP A 67 14.86 29.61 -0.95
CA TRP A 67 14.34 28.37 -1.52
C TRP A 67 14.32 27.23 -0.50
N GLU A 68 15.39 27.10 0.27
CA GLU A 68 15.55 26.13 1.34
C GLU A 68 14.61 26.43 2.51
N LYS A 69 14.37 27.72 2.79
CA LYS A 69 13.33 28.12 3.74
C LYS A 69 11.95 27.61 3.30
N VAL A 70 11.57 27.85 2.06
CA VAL A 70 10.29 27.34 1.50
C VAL A 70 10.22 25.82 1.57
N PHE A 71 11.32 25.13 1.25
CA PHE A 71 11.42 23.67 1.34
C PHE A 71 11.10 23.15 2.75
N PHE A 72 11.69 23.75 3.79
CA PHE A 72 11.57 23.33 5.19
C PHE A 72 10.36 23.90 5.95
N GLU A 73 9.58 24.81 5.36
CA GLU A 73 8.43 25.44 6.00
C GLU A 73 7.09 25.07 5.37
N LYS A 74 7.08 24.67 4.09
CA LYS A 74 5.83 24.36 3.37
C LYS A 74 5.28 22.96 3.69
N ASN A 75 6.13 22.02 4.08
CA ASN A 75 5.75 20.62 4.24
C ASN A 75 5.77 20.19 5.72
N SER A 76 4.82 19.33 6.09
CA SER A 76 4.67 18.82 7.46
C SER A 76 5.57 17.62 7.75
N VAL A 77 5.98 16.87 6.72
CA VAL A 77 6.76 15.62 6.84
C VAL A 77 7.88 15.58 5.80
N TYR A 78 9.02 15.02 6.19
CA TYR A 78 10.18 14.78 5.33
C TYR A 78 10.59 13.31 5.38
N ALA A 79 10.87 12.73 4.22
CA ALA A 79 11.53 11.45 4.06
C ALA A 79 13.05 11.67 4.01
N ILE A 80 13.80 10.92 4.82
CA ILE A 80 15.24 11.14 5.02
C ILE A 80 15.98 9.81 4.96
N GLY A 81 17.05 9.76 4.18
CA GLY A 81 17.90 8.58 4.05
C GLY A 81 19.35 8.95 3.76
N THR A 82 20.27 8.05 4.10
CA THR A 82 21.70 8.25 3.88
C THR A 82 22.27 7.12 3.03
N PHE A 83 22.93 7.48 1.93
CA PHE A 83 23.41 6.54 0.93
C PHE A 83 24.89 6.77 0.62
N GLY A 84 25.64 5.71 0.35
CA GLY A 84 27.04 5.78 -0.07
C GLY A 84 27.18 5.65 -1.58
N GLY A 85 28.05 6.44 -2.20
CA GLY A 85 28.36 6.30 -3.62
C GLY A 85 28.36 7.62 -4.38
N ALA A 86 28.14 7.54 -5.69
CA ALA A 86 27.99 8.70 -6.55
C ALA A 86 26.59 9.30 -6.39
N GLY A 87 26.50 10.62 -6.29
CA GLY A 87 25.28 11.39 -6.04
C GLY A 87 24.09 11.01 -6.92
N PHE A 88 24.32 10.83 -8.23
CA PHE A 88 23.25 10.44 -9.16
C PHE A 88 22.62 9.08 -8.85
N LYS A 89 23.46 8.07 -8.56
CA LYS A 89 22.97 6.72 -8.23
C LYS A 89 22.25 6.72 -6.89
N THR A 90 22.79 7.45 -5.92
CA THR A 90 22.18 7.55 -4.58
C THR A 90 20.85 8.30 -4.63
N GLU A 91 20.69 9.28 -5.52
CA GLU A 91 19.43 10.01 -5.72
C GLU A 91 18.34 9.10 -6.29
N GLU A 92 18.64 8.34 -7.35
CA GLU A 92 17.70 7.38 -7.93
C GLU A 92 17.27 6.30 -6.91
N GLU A 93 18.25 5.74 -6.18
CA GLU A 93 18.00 4.74 -5.14
C GLU A 93 17.15 5.31 -3.99
N PHE A 94 17.42 6.54 -3.57
CA PHE A 94 16.64 7.23 -2.55
C PHE A 94 15.21 7.47 -3.00
N LEU A 95 15.01 8.08 -4.17
CA LEU A 95 13.66 8.38 -4.68
C LEU A 95 12.83 7.11 -4.83
N LYS A 96 13.43 6.02 -5.33
CA LYS A 96 12.76 4.72 -5.41
C LYS A 96 12.42 4.19 -4.02
N SER A 97 13.37 4.21 -3.08
CA SER A 97 13.15 3.72 -1.71
C SER A 97 12.05 4.51 -0.99
N VAL A 98 12.01 5.83 -1.16
CA VAL A 98 10.94 6.67 -0.59
C VAL A 98 9.58 6.25 -1.15
N LYS A 99 9.46 6.06 -2.47
CA LYS A 99 8.19 5.63 -3.09
C LYS A 99 7.75 4.27 -2.59
N ASP A 100 8.67 3.30 -2.59
CA ASP A 100 8.40 1.95 -2.08
C ASP A 100 7.86 2.01 -0.64
N GLU A 101 8.52 2.76 0.23
CA GLU A 101 8.12 2.85 1.63
C GLU A 101 6.83 3.65 1.86
N LEU A 102 6.57 4.70 1.07
CA LEU A 102 5.27 5.38 1.06
C LEU A 102 4.15 4.45 0.61
N SER A 103 4.41 3.53 -0.33
CA SER A 103 3.44 2.52 -0.74
C SER A 103 3.19 1.51 0.38
N ILE A 104 4.23 1.08 1.11
CA ILE A 104 4.04 0.30 2.34
C ILE A 104 3.18 1.06 3.35
N ILE A 105 3.41 2.35 3.62
CA ILE A 105 2.55 3.13 4.53
C ILE A 105 1.12 3.24 3.97
N SER A 106 0.96 3.44 2.66
CA SER A 106 -0.35 3.54 2.00
C SER A 106 -1.17 2.26 2.15
N LEU A 107 -0.53 1.09 2.22
CA LEU A 107 -1.19 -0.18 2.51
C LEU A 107 -1.88 -0.20 3.87
N SER A 108 -1.42 0.57 4.85
CA SER A 108 -2.09 0.67 6.16
C SER A 108 -3.53 1.20 6.03
N GLN A 109 -3.87 1.88 4.94
CA GLN A 109 -5.22 2.35 4.68
C GLN A 109 -6.20 1.20 4.35
N LEU A 110 -5.69 0.02 3.95
CA LEU A 110 -6.50 -1.17 3.66
C LEU A 110 -7.23 -1.65 4.91
N GLY A 111 -8.56 -1.58 4.87
CA GLY A 111 -9.44 -1.91 5.99
C GLY A 111 -9.52 -0.86 7.10
N TRP A 112 -8.60 0.11 7.14
CA TRP A 112 -8.62 1.23 8.08
C TRP A 112 -9.55 2.34 7.61
N GLY A 113 -9.32 2.81 6.38
CA GLY A 113 -10.03 3.92 5.76
C GLY A 113 -11.06 3.45 4.76
N ARG A 114 -11.96 4.36 4.39
CA ARG A 114 -12.78 4.17 3.18
C ARG A 114 -11.96 4.57 1.99
N ARG A 115 -11.98 3.73 0.95
CA ARG A 115 -11.16 3.94 -0.24
C ARG A 115 -11.28 5.34 -0.80
N ARG A 116 -12.49 5.86 -1.03
CA ARG A 116 -12.74 7.24 -1.51
C ARG A 116 -12.10 8.37 -0.71
N ASN A 117 -11.68 8.10 0.53
CA ASN A 117 -11.06 9.06 1.44
C ASN A 117 -9.57 8.76 1.69
N ASN A 118 -9.01 7.69 1.13
CA ASN A 118 -7.60 7.37 1.31
C ASN A 118 -6.74 8.50 0.76
N ALA A 119 -5.62 8.75 1.44
CA ALA A 119 -4.56 9.64 1.02
C ALA A 119 -3.75 9.01 -0.13
N CYS A 120 -3.23 9.88 -1.01
CA CYS A 120 -2.15 9.51 -1.93
C CYS A 120 -0.84 10.03 -1.35
N LEU A 121 -0.04 9.13 -0.78
CA LEU A 121 1.24 9.49 -0.18
C LEU A 121 2.29 9.59 -1.28
N THR A 122 2.91 10.75 -1.43
CA THR A 122 3.93 10.96 -2.47
C THR A 122 5.04 11.87 -1.97
N ILE A 123 6.15 11.90 -2.72
CA ILE A 123 7.07 13.03 -2.64
C ILE A 123 6.29 14.28 -3.07
N SER A 124 6.44 15.38 -2.33
CA SER A 124 5.64 16.58 -2.57
C SER A 124 5.87 17.12 -3.97
N SER A 125 4.76 17.50 -4.62
CA SER A 125 4.73 17.98 -6.01
C SER A 125 5.03 16.93 -7.09
N GLU A 126 5.21 15.65 -6.74
CA GLU A 126 5.34 14.58 -7.73
C GLU A 126 4.01 14.24 -8.40
N LYS A 127 2.93 14.12 -7.62
CA LYS A 127 1.56 14.02 -8.11
C LYS A 127 0.80 15.25 -7.64
N SER A 128 0.07 15.91 -8.54
CA SER A 128 -0.78 17.05 -8.19
C SER A 128 -2.24 16.62 -8.24
N THR A 129 -3.00 17.00 -7.22
CA THR A 129 -4.46 17.00 -7.29
C THR A 129 -4.87 17.99 -8.37
N GLY A 130 -5.64 17.54 -9.35
CA GLY A 130 -6.11 18.38 -10.43
C GLY A 130 -7.43 19.06 -10.08
N HIS A 131 -7.74 20.11 -10.81
CA HIS A 131 -9.09 20.63 -10.91
C HIS A 131 -9.58 20.40 -12.33
N LEU A 132 -10.64 19.60 -12.46
CA LEU A 132 -11.32 19.40 -13.73
C LEU A 132 -12.48 20.38 -13.82
N HIS A 133 -12.42 21.23 -14.84
CA HIS A 133 -13.48 22.18 -15.18
C HIS A 133 -14.00 21.86 -16.57
N TYR A 134 -15.30 21.64 -16.71
CA TYR A 134 -15.91 21.45 -18.02
C TYR A 134 -17.34 21.99 -18.08
N LEU A 135 -17.76 22.34 -19.29
CA LEU A 135 -19.10 22.82 -19.60
C LEU A 135 -19.85 21.68 -20.30
N MET A 136 -21.00 21.31 -19.76
CA MET A 136 -21.92 20.39 -20.41
C MET A 136 -23.07 21.22 -21.01
N ILE A 137 -23.36 21.03 -22.29
CA ILE A 137 -24.47 21.69 -22.98
C ILE A 137 -25.44 20.62 -23.46
N ASN A 138 -26.69 20.66 -22.99
CA ASN A 138 -27.78 19.89 -23.56
C ASN A 138 -28.34 20.66 -24.77
N VAL A 139 -27.92 20.23 -25.96
CA VAL A 139 -28.27 20.90 -27.23
C VAL A 139 -29.78 20.87 -27.50
N ILE A 140 -30.47 19.78 -27.14
CA ILE A 140 -31.92 19.62 -27.38
C ILE A 140 -32.73 20.52 -26.45
N LYS A 141 -32.40 20.50 -25.14
CA LYS A 141 -33.09 21.29 -24.13
C LYS A 141 -32.60 22.75 -24.06
N LYS A 142 -31.61 23.13 -24.87
CA LYS A 142 -30.94 24.43 -24.85
C LYS A 142 -30.53 24.88 -23.44
N SER A 143 -30.04 23.95 -22.64
CA SER A 143 -29.56 24.19 -21.27
C SER A 143 -28.08 23.85 -21.16
N TRP A 144 -27.40 24.45 -20.19
CA TRP A 144 -26.01 24.11 -19.88
C TRP A 144 -25.85 23.86 -18.38
N MET A 145 -24.73 23.26 -17.99
CA MET A 145 -24.20 23.26 -16.62
C MET A 145 -22.68 23.35 -16.67
N MET A 146 -22.10 24.16 -15.77
CA MET A 146 -20.65 24.18 -15.56
C MET A 146 -20.34 23.28 -14.37
N HIS A 147 -19.44 22.33 -14.56
CA HIS A 147 -18.99 21.43 -13.50
C HIS A 147 -17.56 21.76 -13.11
N SER A 148 -17.28 21.67 -11.81
CA SER A 148 -15.93 21.77 -11.26
C SER A 148 -15.76 20.70 -10.22
N GLU A 149 -14.75 19.86 -10.40
CA GLU A 149 -14.42 18.81 -9.45
C GLU A 149 -12.91 18.69 -9.24
N TRP A 150 -12.56 18.27 -8.04
CA TRP A 150 -11.19 17.89 -7.73
C TRP A 150 -10.92 16.49 -8.25
N THR A 151 -9.82 16.32 -8.96
CA THR A 151 -9.34 15.02 -9.43
C THR A 151 -8.16 14.54 -8.60
N GLY A 152 -8.12 13.24 -8.34
CA GLY A 152 -7.13 12.61 -7.48
C GLY A 152 -7.50 12.64 -5.99
N ARG A 153 -6.65 11.99 -5.18
CA ARG A 153 -6.82 11.88 -3.73
C ARG A 153 -6.18 13.06 -3.02
N HIS A 154 -6.94 13.72 -2.16
CA HIS A 154 -6.54 14.93 -1.43
C HIS A 154 -6.65 14.78 0.09
N GLY A 155 -6.98 13.59 0.58
CA GLY A 155 -6.98 13.28 2.01
C GLY A 155 -5.56 13.16 2.54
N ASP A 156 -5.41 13.42 3.84
CA ASP A 156 -4.19 13.12 4.59
C ASP A 156 -4.38 11.82 5.38
N LEU A 157 -3.33 11.00 5.46
CA LEU A 157 -3.23 9.88 6.36
C LEU A 157 -2.63 10.35 7.67
N TRP A 158 -3.47 10.38 8.71
CA TRP A 158 -3.07 10.73 10.06
C TRP A 158 -2.66 9.47 10.81
N LEU A 159 -1.39 9.39 11.20
CA LEU A 159 -0.92 8.33 12.12
C LEU A 159 -1.24 8.74 13.56
N ASP A 160 -2.54 8.83 13.86
CA ASP A 160 -3.10 9.23 15.15
C ASP A 160 -3.42 8.02 16.05
N SER A 161 -4.05 8.27 17.22
CA SER A 161 -4.42 7.21 18.15
C SER A 161 -5.41 6.20 17.55
N ARG A 162 -6.28 6.64 16.63
CA ARG A 162 -7.29 5.77 16.03
C ARG A 162 -6.64 4.83 15.02
N TRP A 163 -5.75 5.37 14.16
CA TRP A 163 -4.91 4.57 13.27
C TRP A 163 -4.10 3.54 14.06
N HIS A 164 -3.39 4.00 15.11
CA HIS A 164 -2.58 3.13 15.95
C HIS A 164 -3.40 2.00 16.61
N ASN A 165 -4.58 2.33 17.16
CA ASN A 165 -5.43 1.35 17.82
C ASN A 165 -6.00 0.31 16.85
N TYR A 166 -6.34 0.68 15.62
CA TYR A 166 -6.73 -0.27 14.59
C TYR A 166 -5.58 -1.23 14.23
N HIS A 167 -4.39 -0.68 14.00
CA HIS A 167 -3.24 -1.48 13.57
C HIS A 167 -2.64 -2.38 14.65
N LYS A 168 -2.95 -2.17 15.94
CA LYS A 168 -2.69 -3.18 17.00
C LYS A 168 -3.36 -4.52 16.74
N PHE A 169 -4.49 -4.53 16.05
CA PHE A 169 -5.30 -5.74 15.83
C PHE A 169 -5.41 -6.13 14.35
N SER A 170 -4.94 -5.28 13.44
CA SER A 170 -4.82 -5.53 12.01
C SER A 170 -3.48 -6.22 11.69
N PHE A 171 -2.86 -5.94 10.54
CA PHE A 171 -1.67 -6.65 10.04
C PHE A 171 -0.42 -5.78 9.88
N PHE A 172 -0.57 -4.45 9.98
CA PHE A 172 0.45 -3.51 9.54
C PHE A 172 1.70 -3.55 10.42
N TYR A 173 1.57 -3.67 11.74
CA TYR A 173 2.75 -3.76 12.60
C TYR A 173 3.51 -5.06 12.39
N GLU A 174 2.81 -6.18 12.23
CA GLU A 174 3.42 -7.46 11.88
C GLU A 174 4.16 -7.38 10.53
N LEU A 175 3.58 -6.70 9.53
CA LEU A 175 4.26 -6.43 8.26
C LEU A 175 5.59 -5.69 8.47
N ILE A 176 5.59 -4.62 9.25
CA ILE A 176 6.82 -3.86 9.53
C ILE A 176 7.88 -4.73 10.21
N GLU A 177 7.49 -5.59 11.15
CA GLU A 177 8.41 -6.50 11.83
C GLU A 177 8.98 -7.58 10.89
N VAL A 178 8.19 -8.08 9.95
CA VAL A 178 8.67 -8.96 8.86
C VAL A 178 9.69 -8.22 7.98
N LEU A 179 9.38 -7.01 7.54
CA LEU A 179 10.25 -6.23 6.65
C LEU A 179 11.59 -5.88 7.32
N LYS A 180 11.57 -5.53 8.61
CA LYS A 180 12.79 -5.32 9.42
C LYS A 180 13.62 -6.60 9.62
N GLY A 181 13.05 -7.78 9.38
CA GLY A 181 13.72 -9.06 9.61
C GLY A 181 13.71 -9.52 11.08
N ASN A 182 12.83 -8.94 11.91
CA ASN A 182 12.67 -9.37 13.30
C ASN A 182 11.92 -10.71 13.39
N ILE A 183 11.11 -11.03 12.37
CA ILE A 183 10.45 -12.31 12.20
C ILE A 183 11.24 -13.13 11.17
N LYS A 184 11.72 -14.31 11.58
CA LYS A 184 12.54 -15.20 10.75
C LYS A 184 11.66 -16.01 9.78
N ILE A 185 11.71 -15.66 8.50
CA ILE A 185 11.06 -16.36 7.38
C ILE A 185 12.05 -16.53 6.23
N SER A 186 11.71 -17.30 5.20
CA SER A 186 12.57 -17.42 4.03
C SER A 186 12.69 -16.10 3.25
N GLU A 187 13.87 -15.80 2.71
CA GLU A 187 14.12 -14.53 1.98
C GLU A 187 13.24 -14.39 0.75
N GLY A 188 12.99 -15.48 0.02
CA GLY A 188 12.05 -15.49 -1.10
C GLY A 188 10.64 -15.11 -0.67
N TRP A 189 10.18 -15.64 0.48
CA TRP A 189 8.86 -15.32 1.01
C TRP A 189 8.76 -13.88 1.52
N LYS A 190 9.81 -13.38 2.17
CA LYS A 190 9.92 -11.97 2.55
C LYS A 190 9.84 -11.05 1.33
N CYS A 191 10.48 -11.42 0.22
CA CYS A 191 10.43 -10.69 -1.04
C CYS A 191 9.00 -10.66 -1.62
N ASP A 192 8.31 -11.81 -1.65
CA ASP A 192 6.92 -11.90 -2.12
C ASP A 192 5.97 -11.06 -1.25
N ILE A 193 6.10 -11.12 0.08
CA ILE A 193 5.31 -10.28 1.00
C ILE A 193 5.58 -8.81 0.74
N LYS A 194 6.86 -8.41 0.57
CA LYS A 194 7.22 -7.02 0.25
C LYS A 194 6.58 -6.58 -1.07
N ASN A 195 6.72 -7.37 -2.13
CA ASN A 195 6.19 -7.03 -3.45
C ASN A 195 4.67 -6.92 -3.46
N ALA A 196 3.98 -7.85 -2.80
CA ALA A 196 2.53 -7.78 -2.63
C ALA A 196 2.12 -6.54 -1.82
N ALA A 197 2.88 -6.20 -0.77
CA ALA A 197 2.60 -5.03 0.04
C ALA A 197 2.81 -3.71 -0.73
N LEU A 198 3.83 -3.64 -1.57
CA LEU A 198 4.06 -2.50 -2.46
C LEU A 198 2.90 -2.31 -3.44
N LEU A 199 2.49 -3.39 -4.13
CA LEU A 199 1.39 -3.36 -5.09
C LEU A 199 0.05 -2.98 -4.44
N ALA A 200 -0.28 -3.62 -3.31
CA ALA A 200 -1.50 -3.30 -2.57
C ALA A 200 -1.46 -1.87 -2.01
N GLY A 201 -0.28 -1.37 -1.64
CA GLY A 201 -0.05 0.03 -1.27
C GLY A 201 -0.34 1.03 -2.37
N GLU A 202 0.24 0.81 -3.56
CA GLU A 202 -0.02 1.62 -4.76
C GLU A 202 -1.51 1.61 -5.14
N SER A 203 -2.15 0.43 -5.01
CA SER A 203 -3.60 0.29 -5.18
C SER A 203 -4.38 1.21 -4.25
N GLN A 204 -4.06 1.23 -2.95
CA GLN A 204 -4.72 2.14 -2.01
C GLN A 204 -4.46 3.63 -2.30
N ALA A 205 -3.34 3.95 -2.96
CA ALA A 205 -2.91 5.32 -3.24
C ALA A 205 -3.37 5.88 -4.61
N THR A 206 -3.92 5.06 -5.51
CA THR A 206 -4.39 5.51 -6.85
C THR A 206 -5.89 5.78 -6.89
N SER A 207 -6.30 6.74 -7.73
CA SER A 207 -7.71 7.01 -8.07
C SER A 207 -8.14 6.32 -9.37
N ASP A 208 -7.24 5.61 -10.04
CA ASP A 208 -7.54 4.84 -11.24
C ASP A 208 -8.02 3.43 -10.85
N LEU A 209 -9.30 3.16 -11.13
CA LEU A 209 -9.99 1.90 -10.80
C LEU A 209 -9.27 0.69 -11.38
N THR A 210 -8.92 0.76 -12.66
CA THR A 210 -8.34 -0.34 -13.41
C THR A 210 -6.95 -0.69 -12.89
N HIS A 211 -6.11 0.32 -12.65
CA HIS A 211 -4.78 0.11 -12.08
C HIS A 211 -4.84 -0.41 -10.64
N ALA A 212 -5.72 0.16 -9.82
CA ALA A 212 -5.95 -0.32 -8.46
C ALA A 212 -6.38 -1.79 -8.44
N PHE A 213 -7.33 -2.16 -9.29
CA PHE A 213 -7.82 -3.54 -9.40
C PHE A 213 -6.72 -4.49 -9.85
N LEU A 214 -5.96 -4.11 -10.87
CA LEU A 214 -4.85 -4.93 -11.38
C LEU A 214 -3.79 -5.15 -10.30
N TRP A 215 -3.36 -4.09 -9.60
CA TRP A 215 -2.38 -4.22 -8.52
C TRP A 215 -2.88 -5.09 -7.37
N ASN A 216 -4.15 -4.99 -7.00
CA ASN A 216 -4.74 -5.89 -6.02
C ASN A 216 -4.65 -7.36 -6.46
N MET A 217 -5.04 -7.65 -7.70
CA MET A 217 -4.99 -9.02 -8.22
C MET A 217 -3.57 -9.57 -8.29
N ILE A 218 -2.59 -8.77 -8.73
CA ILE A 218 -1.18 -9.19 -8.75
C ILE A 218 -0.67 -9.41 -7.31
N ALA A 219 -1.08 -8.58 -6.34
CA ALA A 219 -0.72 -8.81 -4.93
C ALA A 219 -1.30 -10.12 -4.39
N ILE A 220 -2.56 -10.45 -4.71
CA ILE A 220 -3.19 -11.73 -4.35
C ILE A 220 -2.43 -12.91 -4.99
N GLU A 221 -2.14 -12.83 -6.28
CA GLU A 221 -1.34 -13.83 -7.02
C GLU A 221 0.05 -13.98 -6.39
N THR A 222 0.71 -12.88 -6.05
CA THR A 222 2.05 -12.88 -5.44
C THR A 222 2.05 -13.59 -4.09
N LEU A 223 1.05 -13.36 -3.25
CA LEU A 223 0.95 -14.02 -1.95
C LEU A 223 0.54 -15.49 -2.07
N LEU A 224 -0.42 -15.78 -2.93
CA LEU A 224 -1.09 -17.07 -2.93
C LEU A 224 -0.60 -18.03 -4.00
N THR A 225 0.17 -17.64 -5.02
CA THR A 225 0.50 -18.52 -6.17
C THR A 225 1.99 -18.62 -6.48
N HIS A 226 2.42 -19.77 -7.03
CA HIS A 226 3.74 -19.93 -7.65
C HIS A 226 3.63 -19.87 -9.17
N GLN A 227 4.74 -19.51 -9.81
CA GLN A 227 4.89 -19.66 -11.25
C GLN A 227 4.64 -21.11 -11.66
N GLY A 228 3.73 -21.31 -12.61
CA GLY A 228 3.31 -22.63 -13.08
C GLY A 228 2.00 -23.14 -12.48
N ASP A 229 1.44 -22.50 -11.45
CA ASP A 229 0.09 -22.82 -10.99
C ASP A 229 -0.97 -22.51 -12.06
N SER A 230 -2.05 -23.29 -12.07
CA SER A 230 -3.29 -22.88 -12.75
C SER A 230 -4.02 -21.88 -11.84
N TYR A 231 -3.79 -20.59 -12.03
CA TYR A 231 -4.27 -19.56 -11.09
C TYR A 231 -5.80 -19.53 -10.99
N SER A 232 -6.52 -19.83 -12.07
CA SER A 232 -7.99 -19.90 -12.09
C SER A 232 -8.57 -20.96 -11.14
N SER A 233 -7.82 -22.03 -10.87
CA SER A 233 -8.23 -23.09 -9.94
C SER A 233 -7.56 -22.98 -8.57
N ALA A 234 -6.31 -22.52 -8.52
CA ALA A 234 -5.55 -22.38 -7.29
C ALA A 234 -6.04 -21.21 -6.43
N LEU A 235 -6.34 -20.06 -7.03
CA LEU A 235 -6.72 -18.86 -6.27
C LEU A 235 -7.97 -19.07 -5.42
N PRO A 236 -9.12 -19.56 -5.95
CA PRO A 236 -10.31 -19.75 -5.13
C PRO A 236 -10.06 -20.65 -3.91
N LYS A 237 -9.37 -21.79 -4.11
CA LYS A 237 -9.05 -22.75 -3.05
C LYS A 237 -8.10 -22.18 -2.00
N ARG A 238 -7.10 -21.41 -2.43
CA ARG A 238 -6.12 -20.81 -1.52
C ARG A 238 -6.75 -19.68 -0.71
N VAL A 239 -7.61 -18.86 -1.33
CA VAL A 239 -8.39 -17.86 -0.59
C VAL A 239 -9.35 -18.56 0.40
N GLU A 240 -10.03 -19.63 -0.01
CA GLU A 240 -10.94 -20.42 0.84
C GLU A 240 -10.24 -20.94 2.10
N ALA A 241 -8.99 -21.40 1.99
CA ALA A 241 -8.24 -21.87 3.14
C ALA A 241 -8.15 -20.82 4.28
N PHE A 242 -8.06 -19.54 3.91
CA PHE A 242 -7.96 -18.42 4.84
C PHE A 242 -9.30 -17.87 5.31
N ILE A 243 -10.33 -17.81 4.44
CA ILE A 243 -11.59 -17.11 4.75
C ILE A 243 -12.87 -17.93 4.51
N GLY A 244 -12.78 -19.16 4.00
CA GLY A 244 -13.90 -20.00 3.58
C GLY A 244 -14.76 -20.57 4.70
N TRP A 245 -14.33 -20.41 5.95
CA TRP A 245 -15.05 -20.83 7.14
C TRP A 245 -16.08 -19.81 7.64
N THR A 246 -16.07 -18.65 7.03
CA THR A 246 -17.04 -17.60 7.32
C THR A 246 -18.37 -17.98 6.69
N THR A 247 -19.48 -17.66 7.36
CA THR A 247 -20.81 -17.83 6.78
C THR A 247 -20.98 -17.05 5.48
N ASP A 248 -20.23 -15.95 5.35
CA ASP A 248 -20.19 -15.10 4.16
C ASP A 248 -19.66 -15.82 2.90
N TRP A 249 -18.84 -16.86 3.03
CA TRP A 249 -18.24 -17.56 1.89
C TRP A 249 -19.29 -18.14 0.95
N ALA A 250 -20.18 -18.98 1.49
CA ALA A 250 -21.25 -19.62 0.73
C ALA A 250 -22.38 -18.63 0.41
N LEU A 251 -22.76 -17.76 1.37
CA LEU A 251 -23.87 -16.82 1.19
C LEU A 251 -23.62 -15.78 0.09
N ASN A 252 -22.36 -15.39 -0.13
CA ASN A 252 -22.02 -14.36 -1.12
C ASN A 252 -21.30 -14.90 -2.36
N ASP A 253 -21.26 -16.23 -2.54
CA ASP A 253 -20.65 -16.91 -3.68
C ASP A 253 -19.21 -16.46 -3.98
N TYR A 254 -18.36 -16.52 -2.94
CA TYR A 254 -16.97 -16.04 -3.03
C TYR A 254 -16.16 -16.77 -4.09
N GLU A 255 -16.37 -18.09 -4.26
CA GLU A 255 -15.63 -18.90 -5.22
C GLU A 255 -15.82 -18.40 -6.66
N ASN A 256 -17.07 -18.19 -7.09
CA ASN A 256 -17.36 -17.70 -8.43
C ASN A 256 -16.91 -16.25 -8.62
N LYS A 257 -17.05 -15.40 -7.59
CA LYS A 257 -16.53 -14.02 -7.64
C LYS A 257 -15.02 -13.98 -7.83
N ILE A 258 -14.26 -14.86 -7.16
CA ILE A 258 -12.79 -14.96 -7.35
C ILE A 258 -12.46 -15.37 -8.78
N LYS A 259 -13.16 -16.37 -9.33
CA LYS A 259 -12.99 -16.79 -10.73
C LYS A 259 -13.29 -15.64 -11.69
N GLU A 260 -14.34 -14.88 -11.43
CA GLU A 260 -14.76 -13.76 -12.27
C GLU A 260 -13.77 -12.60 -12.25
N VAL A 261 -13.30 -12.16 -11.07
CA VAL A 261 -12.27 -11.10 -11.02
C VAL A 261 -10.96 -11.56 -11.65
N TYR A 262 -10.59 -12.84 -11.52
CA TYR A 262 -9.44 -13.38 -12.22
C TYR A 262 -9.62 -13.36 -13.76
N ARG A 263 -10.81 -13.74 -14.25
CA ARG A 263 -11.16 -13.65 -15.68
C ARG A 263 -11.04 -12.21 -16.18
N LYS A 264 -11.61 -11.24 -15.46
CA LYS A 264 -11.55 -9.80 -15.80
C LYS A 264 -10.10 -9.31 -15.84
N ARG A 265 -9.26 -9.69 -14.86
CA ARG A 265 -7.82 -9.41 -14.87
C ARG A 265 -7.13 -9.98 -16.10
N CYS A 266 -7.39 -11.22 -16.48
CA CYS A 266 -6.82 -11.82 -17.69
C CYS A 266 -7.24 -11.08 -18.96
N VAL A 267 -8.53 -10.76 -19.08
CA VAL A 267 -9.06 -9.99 -20.22
C VAL A 267 -8.40 -8.62 -20.31
N PHE A 268 -8.24 -7.91 -19.19
CA PHE A 268 -7.56 -6.63 -19.17
C PHE A 268 -6.09 -6.74 -19.58
N VAL A 269 -5.33 -7.65 -18.98
CA VAL A 269 -3.88 -7.81 -19.26
C VAL A 269 -3.61 -8.28 -20.69
N HIS A 270 -4.43 -9.16 -21.25
CA HIS A 270 -4.17 -9.78 -22.56
C HIS A 270 -4.87 -9.09 -23.72
N ALA A 271 -6.02 -8.44 -23.49
CA ALA A 271 -6.80 -7.78 -24.54
C ALA A 271 -6.95 -6.27 -24.35
N GLY A 272 -6.40 -5.69 -23.27
CA GLY A 272 -6.51 -4.26 -22.96
C GLY A 272 -7.93 -3.80 -22.60
N ARG A 273 -8.88 -4.72 -22.43
CA ARG A 273 -10.29 -4.41 -22.15
C ARG A 273 -10.49 -4.20 -20.65
N SER A 274 -10.76 -2.96 -20.27
CA SER A 274 -10.94 -2.52 -18.87
C SER A 274 -12.37 -2.11 -18.54
N ASP A 275 -13.25 -2.05 -19.54
CA ASP A 275 -14.66 -1.68 -19.43
C ASP A 275 -15.48 -2.65 -18.58
N GLU A 276 -15.03 -3.91 -18.44
CA GLU A 276 -15.68 -4.92 -17.60
C GLU A 276 -15.30 -4.81 -16.10
N ILE A 277 -14.30 -4.00 -15.74
CA ILE A 277 -13.83 -3.84 -14.34
C ILE A 277 -14.68 -2.77 -13.63
N LEU A 278 -15.34 -3.19 -12.56
CA LEU A 278 -16.23 -2.36 -11.76
C LEU A 278 -15.67 -2.08 -10.37
N ILE A 279 -16.20 -1.06 -9.69
CA ILE A 279 -15.79 -0.70 -8.32
C ILE A 279 -16.05 -1.87 -7.36
N GLU A 280 -17.12 -2.64 -7.58
CA GLU A 280 -17.45 -3.85 -6.83
C GLU A 280 -16.32 -4.89 -6.89
N ASP A 281 -15.69 -5.08 -8.05
CA ASP A 281 -14.57 -6.01 -8.21
C ASP A 281 -13.37 -5.55 -7.37
N LEU A 282 -13.14 -4.24 -7.35
CA LEU A 282 -12.06 -3.64 -6.57
C LEU A 282 -12.30 -3.78 -5.06
N LEU A 283 -13.49 -3.41 -4.58
CA LEU A 283 -13.85 -3.51 -3.17
C LEU A 283 -13.88 -4.96 -2.68
N PHE A 284 -14.21 -5.91 -3.57
CA PHE A 284 -14.12 -7.34 -3.31
C PHE A 284 -12.66 -7.78 -3.14
N THR A 285 -11.77 -7.39 -4.05
CA THR A 285 -10.34 -7.73 -3.95
C THR A 285 -9.65 -7.07 -2.74
N ASP A 286 -10.08 -5.87 -2.33
CA ASP A 286 -9.64 -5.25 -1.06
C ASP A 286 -10.01 -6.13 0.14
N ASN A 287 -11.24 -6.65 0.17
CA ASN A 287 -11.71 -7.52 1.25
C ASN A 287 -10.88 -8.81 1.33
N ILE A 288 -10.59 -9.41 0.18
CA ILE A 288 -9.70 -10.56 0.10
C ILE A 288 -8.31 -10.21 0.64
N LEU A 289 -7.67 -9.15 0.12
CA LEU A 289 -6.31 -8.77 0.52
C LEU A 289 -6.20 -8.45 2.01
N ASN A 290 -7.14 -7.68 2.56
CA ASN A 290 -7.13 -7.31 3.97
C ASN A 290 -7.12 -8.56 4.86
N ASN A 291 -7.96 -9.55 4.53
CA ASN A 291 -8.06 -10.79 5.30
C ASN A 291 -6.87 -11.73 5.04
N ILE A 292 -6.35 -11.80 3.82
CA ILE A 292 -5.14 -12.57 3.50
C ILE A 292 -3.95 -12.01 4.28
N PHE A 293 -3.64 -10.72 4.16
CA PHE A 293 -2.54 -10.09 4.88
C PHE A 293 -2.67 -10.30 6.39
N ARG A 294 -3.87 -10.08 6.94
CA ARG A 294 -4.14 -10.29 8.37
C ARG A 294 -3.89 -11.73 8.81
N ASN A 295 -4.39 -12.72 8.08
CA ASN A 295 -4.25 -14.11 8.50
C ASN A 295 -2.83 -14.64 8.26
N ILE A 296 -2.15 -14.23 7.20
CA ILE A 296 -0.77 -14.61 6.92
C ILE A 296 0.18 -13.98 7.95
N LEU A 297 0.16 -12.64 8.08
CA LEU A 297 1.15 -11.91 8.90
C LEU A 297 1.02 -12.19 10.40
N LYS A 298 -0.19 -12.46 10.91
CA LYS A 298 -0.40 -12.83 12.31
C LYS A 298 0.02 -14.25 12.67
N HIS A 299 0.26 -15.09 11.68
CA HIS A 299 0.60 -16.51 11.87
C HIS A 299 1.92 -16.84 11.16
N MET A 300 2.87 -15.92 11.17
CA MET A 300 4.21 -16.10 10.57
C MET A 300 5.03 -17.21 11.25
N ASP A 301 4.65 -17.62 12.45
CA ASP A 301 5.18 -18.81 13.12
C ASP A 301 4.81 -20.11 12.39
N ILE A 302 3.67 -20.10 11.66
CA ILE A 302 3.17 -21.20 10.84
C ILE A 302 3.59 -21.01 9.37
N PHE A 303 3.50 -19.79 8.85
CA PHE A 303 3.76 -19.47 7.44
C PHE A 303 5.18 -18.92 7.23
N LYS A 304 6.20 -19.72 7.56
CA LYS A 304 7.62 -19.32 7.47
C LYS A 304 8.14 -19.30 6.04
N SER A 305 7.49 -20.04 5.16
CA SER A 305 7.73 -19.99 3.71
C SER A 305 6.41 -20.00 2.94
N LYS A 306 6.52 -19.78 1.62
CA LYS A 306 5.38 -19.87 0.70
C LYS A 306 4.86 -21.29 0.57
N GLU A 307 5.74 -22.27 0.66
CA GLU A 307 5.41 -23.70 0.65
C GLU A 307 4.59 -24.09 1.89
N ASP A 308 4.85 -23.50 3.06
CA ASP A 308 4.03 -23.71 4.25
C ASP A 308 2.60 -23.22 4.04
N LEU A 309 2.44 -22.05 3.41
CA LEU A 309 1.13 -21.48 3.06
C LEU A 309 0.38 -22.39 2.08
N ILE A 310 1.05 -22.87 1.04
CA ILE A 310 0.42 -23.74 0.05
C ILE A 310 0.10 -25.10 0.66
N GLY A 311 1.01 -25.69 1.43
CA GLY A 311 0.78 -26.93 2.15
C GLY A 311 -0.38 -26.84 3.13
N PHE A 312 -0.55 -25.69 3.79
CA PHE A 312 -1.72 -25.40 4.62
C PHE A 312 -3.01 -25.38 3.78
N SER A 313 -3.01 -24.69 2.64
CA SER A 313 -4.20 -24.62 1.77
C SER A 313 -4.63 -25.98 1.25
N LEU A 314 -3.69 -26.82 0.81
CA LEU A 314 -3.94 -28.19 0.34
C LEU A 314 -4.51 -29.07 1.46
N LYS A 315 -4.01 -28.90 2.69
CA LYS A 315 -4.52 -29.61 3.86
C LYS A 315 -5.97 -29.22 4.18
N VAL A 316 -6.29 -27.93 4.14
CA VAL A 316 -7.66 -27.44 4.37
C VAL A 316 -8.60 -27.92 3.26
N GLU A 317 -8.16 -27.90 2.01
CA GLU A 317 -8.90 -28.46 0.87
C GLU A 317 -9.19 -29.95 1.09
N ALA A 318 -8.18 -30.74 1.48
CA ALA A 318 -8.36 -32.16 1.76
C ALA A 318 -9.36 -32.41 2.90
N GLU A 319 -9.31 -31.62 3.99
CA GLU A 319 -10.30 -31.70 5.07
C GLU A 319 -11.73 -31.43 4.56
N HIS A 320 -11.89 -30.43 3.68
CA HIS A 320 -13.18 -30.07 3.10
C HIS A 320 -13.73 -31.19 2.21
N VAL A 321 -12.93 -31.71 1.28
CA VAL A 321 -13.31 -32.79 0.37
C VAL A 321 -13.69 -34.06 1.15
N LEU A 322 -13.00 -34.34 2.27
CA LEU A 322 -13.29 -35.49 3.13
C LEU A 322 -14.45 -35.28 4.10
N GLY A 323 -15.04 -34.07 4.16
CA GLY A 323 -16.12 -33.73 5.10
C GLY A 323 -15.69 -33.75 6.57
N ILE A 324 -14.40 -33.55 6.85
CA ILE A 324 -13.84 -33.63 8.21
C ILE A 324 -13.87 -32.24 8.85
N LYS A 325 -14.27 -32.16 10.12
CA LYS A 325 -14.19 -30.92 10.90
C LYS A 325 -12.73 -30.45 10.96
N SER A 326 -12.47 -29.21 10.56
CA SER A 326 -11.11 -28.69 10.44
C SER A 326 -10.33 -28.77 11.75
N LYS A 327 -9.16 -29.40 11.70
CA LYS A 327 -8.20 -29.50 12.81
C LYS A 327 -6.95 -28.66 12.57
N ILE A 328 -6.68 -28.32 11.32
CA ILE A 328 -5.43 -27.71 10.87
C ILE A 328 -5.48 -26.18 10.95
N ARG A 329 -6.68 -25.58 10.91
CA ARG A 329 -6.85 -24.13 10.96
C ARG A 329 -6.55 -23.56 12.36
N PRO A 330 -5.70 -22.51 12.48
CA PRO A 330 -5.49 -21.81 13.75
C PRO A 330 -6.80 -21.22 14.29
N LYS A 331 -7.06 -21.36 15.60
CA LYS A 331 -8.27 -20.81 16.23
C LYS A 331 -8.33 -19.28 16.21
N THR A 332 -7.19 -18.65 15.96
CA THR A 332 -6.98 -17.19 15.94
C THR A 332 -7.07 -16.58 14.55
N VAL A 333 -7.32 -17.38 13.50
CA VAL A 333 -7.71 -16.81 12.20
C VAL A 333 -8.95 -15.95 12.37
N SER A 334 -9.02 -14.89 11.58
CA SER A 334 -10.06 -13.89 11.76
C SER A 334 -10.53 -13.37 10.43
N PHE A 335 -11.80 -12.99 10.40
CA PHE A 335 -12.41 -12.35 9.26
C PHE A 335 -12.86 -10.96 9.64
N SER A 336 -12.53 -9.98 8.79
CA SER A 336 -12.95 -8.61 8.91
C SER A 336 -13.74 -8.25 7.66
N LYS A 337 -15.05 -8.10 7.82
CA LYS A 337 -15.92 -7.61 6.75
C LYS A 337 -15.84 -6.09 6.70
N MET A 338 -15.41 -5.54 5.57
CA MET A 338 -15.49 -4.11 5.34
C MET A 338 -16.94 -3.71 5.07
N ILE A 339 -17.40 -2.64 5.74
CA ILE A 339 -18.76 -2.12 5.59
C ILE A 339 -18.70 -0.94 4.63
N TYR A 340 -19.24 -1.14 3.43
CA TYR A 340 -19.37 -0.11 2.39
C TYR A 340 -20.77 0.50 2.44
N ASN A 341 -20.90 1.76 2.02
CA ASN A 341 -22.19 2.37 1.71
C ASN A 341 -22.26 2.81 0.26
N ASP A 342 -23.42 3.27 -0.20
CA ASP A 342 -23.67 3.62 -1.61
C ASP A 342 -22.61 4.55 -2.20
N LYS A 343 -22.14 5.53 -1.42
CA LYS A 343 -21.08 6.46 -1.84
C LYS A 343 -19.71 5.81 -2.08
N ASP A 344 -19.46 4.64 -1.52
CA ASP A 344 -18.23 3.86 -1.77
C ASP A 344 -18.26 3.17 -3.14
N TYR A 345 -19.45 2.99 -3.74
CA TYR A 345 -19.64 2.43 -5.07
C TYR A 345 -19.72 3.49 -6.18
N GLU A 346 -19.70 4.78 -5.82
CA GLU A 346 -19.75 5.89 -6.78
C GLU A 346 -18.36 6.28 -7.31
N LYS A 347 -17.33 6.21 -6.45
CA LYS A 347 -15.96 6.64 -6.76
C LYS A 347 -14.94 6.07 -5.78
N ILE A 348 -13.68 6.01 -6.19
CA ILE A 348 -12.56 5.50 -5.39
C ILE A 348 -11.56 6.55 -4.95
#